data_AF-A0AAE6FZS1-F1
#
_entry.id   AF-A0AAE6FZS1-F1
#
_cell.length_a   1.000
_cell.length_b   1.000
_cell.length_c   1.000
_cell.angle_alpha   90.00
_cell.angle_beta   90.00
_cell.angle_gamma   90.00
#
_symmetry.space_group_name_H-M   'P 1'
#
loop_
_entity.id
_entity.type
_entity.pdbx_description
1 polymer ?
#
loop_
_entity_poly.entity_id
_entity_poly.type
_entity_poly.pdbx_seq_one_letter_code
_entity_poly.pdbx_strand_id
1 'polypeptide(L)'
;MKTNRMTWSTALVSAAIVLGACGGAIEDTETLNPDALETETSELNSPIYDRARAFAAANPKRDGGTWDQWCGSLMWRFGQLPESSARPSAIEAFRASRISSMDPTQAPTGAFHWWDIGADGHVGADLNGGGGTVFMATRKLAQSWGDAIGVNSVHGYSAATGARYLGWSMDYAGGHIAGGGAPPPTSGGLPQTTTEYDGIPGPIYYKRIQTVARRDYGYTGPIDGVTGPNTEKARVRITARELNRRGGPRTSAQEDGIPGKVYWTRVQTVGRSFGYTGPIDGIPGPNTYKAEHKICGYAVNRAF
;
A
#
# COMPACT_ATOMS: atom_id res chain seq x y z
N MET A 1 41.89 40.30 -28.21
CA MET A 1 41.26 40.22 -29.55
C MET A 1 42.13 39.39 -30.47
N LYS A 2 41.72 38.15 -30.77
CA LYS A 2 41.70 37.51 -32.11
C LYS A 2 41.36 36.02 -31.94
N THR A 3 40.27 35.67 -32.59
CA THR A 3 39.57 34.39 -32.73
C THR A 3 40.25 33.47 -33.74
N ASN A 4 40.09 32.14 -33.58
CA ASN A 4 39.74 31.13 -34.59
C ASN A 4 40.24 29.75 -34.12
N ARG A 5 39.62 28.60 -34.42
CA ARG A 5 38.28 28.17 -34.87
C ARG A 5 38.38 26.64 -34.82
N MET A 6 37.29 25.96 -34.47
CA MET A 6 37.17 24.50 -34.53
C MET A 6 37.35 23.93 -35.94
N THR A 7 37.86 22.70 -36.01
CA THR A 7 37.46 21.70 -37.02
C THR A 7 37.40 20.31 -36.40
N TRP A 8 36.26 19.65 -36.56
CA TRP A 8 36.02 18.23 -36.31
C TRP A 8 36.03 17.49 -37.65
N SER A 9 36.52 16.24 -37.70
CA SER A 9 36.00 15.21 -38.61
C SER A 9 36.48 13.79 -38.23
N THR A 10 35.52 12.88 -38.37
CA THR A 10 35.39 11.45 -38.04
C THR A 10 36.02 10.46 -39.03
N ALA A 11 36.34 9.23 -38.58
CA ALA A 11 36.14 7.93 -39.26
C ALA A 11 36.60 6.76 -38.34
N LEU A 12 35.73 5.86 -37.87
CA LEU A 12 35.32 4.53 -38.41
C LEU A 12 36.47 3.49 -38.51
N VAL A 13 36.56 2.54 -37.55
CA VAL A 13 36.06 1.13 -37.54
C VAL A 13 36.89 0.15 -38.37
N SER A 14 37.52 -0.85 -37.71
CA SER A 14 37.32 -2.30 -37.96
C SER A 14 38.28 -3.19 -37.16
N ALA A 15 37.79 -4.39 -36.83
CA ALA A 15 38.29 -5.37 -35.86
C ALA A 15 39.30 -6.40 -36.43
N ALA A 16 40.03 -7.09 -35.55
CA ALA A 16 40.39 -8.51 -35.70
C ALA A 16 40.86 -9.15 -34.38
N ILE A 17 40.43 -10.39 -34.18
CA ILE A 17 40.62 -11.31 -33.04
C ILE A 17 41.84 -12.21 -33.29
N VAL A 18 42.65 -12.55 -32.27
CA VAL A 18 43.40 -13.83 -32.17
C VAL A 18 43.55 -14.26 -30.69
N LEU A 19 43.25 -15.54 -30.42
CA LEU A 19 43.40 -16.29 -29.15
C LEU A 19 44.83 -16.83 -28.95
N GLY A 20 45.24 -17.08 -27.69
CA GLY A 20 46.14 -18.20 -27.36
C GLY A 20 47.08 -18.09 -26.12
N ALA A 21 46.71 -18.82 -25.06
CA ALA A 21 47.55 -19.67 -24.18
C ALA A 21 48.41 -19.12 -22.98
N CYS A 22 48.01 -19.61 -21.79
CA CYS A 22 48.79 -20.20 -20.68
C CYS A 22 49.87 -19.40 -19.89
N GLY A 23 49.58 -19.12 -18.60
CA GLY A 23 50.61 -19.04 -17.54
C GLY A 23 50.38 -18.02 -16.41
N GLY A 24 49.76 -18.47 -15.30
CA GLY A 24 50.09 -18.12 -13.90
C GLY A 24 49.95 -16.68 -13.34
N ALA A 25 48.99 -16.53 -12.41
CA ALA A 25 48.90 -15.68 -11.20
C ALA A 25 49.19 -14.17 -11.35
N ILE A 26 48.43 -13.19 -10.84
CA ILE A 26 47.64 -12.94 -9.61
C ILE A 26 46.90 -11.62 -9.96
N GLU A 27 45.63 -11.37 -9.69
CA GLU A 27 45.05 -10.90 -8.43
C GLU A 27 43.62 -10.40 -8.77
N ASP A 28 42.68 -10.62 -7.85
CA ASP A 28 41.44 -9.89 -7.60
C ASP A 28 40.65 -9.31 -8.78
N THR A 29 39.55 -10.00 -9.14
CA THR A 29 38.29 -9.30 -9.40
C THR A 29 37.12 -10.22 -9.12
N GLU A 30 36.54 -9.99 -7.95
CA GLU A 30 35.22 -10.42 -7.57
C GLU A 30 34.20 -9.79 -8.55
N THR A 31 33.91 -10.46 -9.67
CA THR A 31 32.69 -10.14 -10.43
C THR A 31 31.53 -10.82 -9.73
N LEU A 32 31.06 -10.21 -8.64
CA LEU A 32 29.73 -10.46 -8.13
C LEU A 32 28.75 -10.14 -9.26
N ASN A 33 28.07 -11.18 -9.71
CA ASN A 33 26.91 -11.08 -10.58
C ASN A 33 25.88 -10.15 -9.90
N PRO A 34 25.49 -9.00 -10.50
CA PRO A 34 24.57 -8.07 -9.85
C PRO A 34 23.11 -8.56 -9.81
N ASP A 35 22.80 -9.74 -10.36
CA ASP A 35 21.42 -10.21 -10.57
C ASP A 35 20.93 -11.29 -9.59
N ALA A 36 21.50 -11.42 -8.39
CA ALA A 36 21.00 -12.41 -7.43
C ALA A 36 21.15 -12.01 -5.97
N LEU A 37 20.63 -10.84 -5.59
CA LEU A 37 20.28 -10.54 -4.20
C LEU A 37 19.19 -9.46 -4.12
N GLU A 38 18.18 -9.56 -4.98
CA GLU A 38 16.84 -9.06 -4.65
C GLU A 38 16.19 -10.06 -3.67
N THR A 39 16.68 -10.09 -2.43
CA THR A 39 15.86 -10.61 -1.34
C THR A 39 14.75 -9.61 -1.08
N GLU A 40 13.63 -9.87 -1.74
CA GLU A 40 12.29 -9.36 -1.44
C GLU A 40 12.12 -9.17 0.07
N THR A 41 12.09 -7.92 0.48
CA THR A 41 11.30 -7.52 1.65
C THR A 41 10.17 -6.66 1.10
N SER A 42 9.35 -7.27 0.24
CA SER A 42 8.05 -6.73 -0.14
C SER A 42 7.10 -6.88 1.05
N GLU A 43 6.19 -5.91 1.22
CA GLU A 43 5.09 -6.01 2.18
C GLU A 43 4.44 -7.41 2.06
N LEU A 44 4.14 -8.09 3.17
CA LEU A 44 3.47 -9.40 3.15
C LEU A 44 1.99 -9.23 2.78
N ASN A 45 1.75 -8.71 1.57
CA ASN A 45 0.49 -8.72 0.88
C ASN A 45 0.18 -10.18 0.52
N SER A 46 -1.09 -10.56 0.60
CA SER A 46 -1.45 -11.91 0.21
C SER A 46 -1.26 -12.09 -1.30
N PRO A 47 -1.07 -13.34 -1.78
CA PRO A 47 -1.09 -13.62 -3.22
C PRO A 47 -2.36 -13.11 -3.93
N ILE A 48 -3.49 -12.99 -3.21
CA ILE A 48 -4.74 -12.43 -3.75
C ILE A 48 -4.59 -10.93 -4.00
N TYR A 49 -3.88 -10.20 -3.14
CA TYR A 49 -3.61 -8.77 -3.33
C TYR A 49 -2.79 -8.53 -4.59
N ASP A 50 -1.69 -9.28 -4.77
CA ASP A 50 -0.84 -9.15 -5.96
C ASP A 50 -1.60 -9.49 -7.23
N ARG A 51 -2.43 -10.53 -7.18
CA ARG A 51 -3.33 -10.89 -8.27
C ARG A 51 -4.33 -9.77 -8.58
N ALA A 52 -4.87 -9.08 -7.58
CA ALA A 52 -5.80 -7.96 -7.78
C ALA A 52 -5.10 -6.75 -8.40
N ARG A 53 -3.87 -6.45 -7.98
CA ARG A 53 -3.03 -5.41 -8.59
C ARG A 53 -2.73 -5.71 -10.06
N ALA A 54 -2.32 -6.94 -10.37
CA ALA A 54 -2.09 -7.38 -11.74
C ALA A 54 -3.37 -7.33 -12.57
N PHE A 55 -4.50 -7.78 -12.02
CA PHE A 55 -5.80 -7.74 -12.70
C PHE A 55 -6.21 -6.30 -13.04
N ALA A 56 -6.12 -5.37 -12.09
CA ALA A 56 -6.48 -3.97 -12.32
C ALA A 56 -5.54 -3.29 -13.32
N ALA A 57 -4.24 -3.60 -13.30
CA ALA A 57 -3.26 -3.09 -14.26
C ALA A 57 -3.55 -3.59 -15.69
N ALA A 58 -3.95 -4.86 -15.84
CA ALA A 58 -4.34 -5.43 -17.13
C ALA A 58 -5.73 -4.97 -17.59
N ASN A 59 -6.62 -4.60 -16.66
CA ASN A 59 -8.00 -4.22 -16.92
C ASN A 59 -8.35 -2.86 -16.29
N PRO A 60 -7.65 -1.77 -16.66
CA PRO A 60 -7.87 -0.46 -16.05
C PRO A 60 -9.26 0.12 -16.39
N LYS A 61 -9.93 -0.46 -17.39
CA LYS A 61 -11.30 -0.19 -17.84
C LYS A 61 -12.03 -1.51 -18.04
N ARG A 62 -13.36 -1.49 -17.92
CA ARG A 62 -14.22 -2.65 -18.20
C ARG A 62 -14.63 -2.64 -19.68
N ASP A 63 -14.04 -3.51 -20.49
CA ASP A 63 -14.41 -3.66 -21.92
C ASP A 63 -14.37 -2.30 -22.67
N GLY A 64 -13.40 -1.44 -22.33
CA GLY A 64 -13.27 -0.07 -22.85
C GLY A 64 -14.07 1.00 -22.11
N GLY A 65 -15.03 0.63 -21.25
CA GLY A 65 -15.83 1.51 -20.40
C GLY A 65 -15.35 1.59 -18.94
N THR A 66 -16.12 2.28 -18.09
CA THR A 66 -15.83 2.42 -16.65
C THR A 66 -16.24 1.15 -15.88
N TRP A 67 -15.54 0.85 -14.79
CA TRP A 67 -15.94 -0.18 -13.83
C TRP A 67 -17.05 0.28 -12.86
N ASP A 68 -17.40 1.56 -12.85
CA ASP A 68 -18.41 2.09 -11.92
C ASP A 68 -19.74 1.33 -12.07
N GLN A 69 -20.32 0.90 -10.93
CA GLN A 69 -21.52 0.05 -10.85
C GLN A 69 -21.36 -1.40 -11.36
N TRP A 70 -20.18 -1.84 -11.75
CA TRP A 70 -19.93 -3.22 -12.24
C TRP A 70 -19.29 -4.14 -11.19
N CYS A 71 -19.65 -3.97 -9.92
CA CYS A 71 -19.05 -4.70 -8.80
C CYS A 71 -19.19 -6.22 -8.88
N GLY A 72 -20.36 -6.74 -9.25
CA GLY A 72 -20.56 -8.18 -9.46
C GLY A 72 -19.71 -8.74 -10.61
N SER A 73 -19.62 -8.00 -11.72
CA SER A 73 -18.77 -8.35 -12.87
C SER A 73 -17.29 -8.39 -12.48
N LEU A 74 -16.84 -7.44 -11.65
CA LEU A 74 -15.47 -7.45 -11.13
C LEU A 74 -15.22 -8.71 -10.30
N MET A 75 -16.11 -9.03 -9.36
CA MET A 75 -15.95 -10.22 -8.51
C MET A 75 -15.91 -11.52 -9.33
N TRP A 76 -16.80 -11.64 -10.32
CA TRP A 76 -16.86 -12.81 -11.19
C TRP A 76 -15.58 -12.96 -12.02
N ARG A 77 -15.10 -11.88 -12.66
CA ARG A 77 -13.91 -11.91 -13.53
C ARG A 77 -12.60 -12.06 -12.75
N PHE A 78 -12.41 -11.26 -11.69
CA PHE A 78 -11.21 -11.36 -10.85
C PHE A 78 -11.17 -12.67 -10.07
N GLY A 79 -12.32 -13.06 -9.50
CA GLY A 79 -12.46 -14.30 -8.76
C GLY A 79 -12.35 -15.55 -9.63
N GLN A 80 -12.49 -15.41 -10.95
CA GLN A 80 -12.61 -16.52 -11.90
C GLN A 80 -13.75 -17.47 -11.48
N LEU A 81 -14.88 -16.87 -11.09
CA LEU A 81 -15.99 -17.61 -10.52
C LEU A 81 -16.73 -18.40 -11.61
N PRO A 82 -17.34 -19.56 -11.27
CA PRO A 82 -18.07 -20.35 -12.24
C PRO A 82 -19.28 -19.59 -12.80
N GLU A 83 -19.71 -19.92 -14.01
CA GLU A 83 -20.89 -19.29 -14.63
C GLU A 83 -22.16 -19.49 -13.78
N SER A 84 -22.25 -20.63 -13.06
CA SER A 84 -23.36 -20.92 -12.14
C SER A 84 -23.52 -19.92 -10.99
N SER A 85 -22.46 -19.17 -10.65
CA SER A 85 -22.49 -18.16 -9.60
C SER A 85 -22.85 -16.76 -10.12
N ALA A 86 -22.97 -16.56 -11.43
CA ALA A 86 -23.34 -15.27 -12.01
C ALA A 86 -24.74 -14.86 -11.54
N ARG A 87 -24.89 -13.61 -11.12
CA ARG A 87 -26.17 -13.02 -10.74
C ARG A 87 -26.34 -11.63 -11.37
N PRO A 88 -27.58 -11.23 -11.68
CA PRO A 88 -27.90 -9.90 -12.20
C PRO A 88 -27.38 -8.74 -11.34
N SER A 89 -27.34 -8.89 -10.02
CA SER A 89 -26.90 -7.83 -9.09
C SER A 89 -26.14 -8.37 -7.88
N ALA A 90 -25.46 -7.47 -7.17
CA ALA A 90 -24.72 -7.83 -5.95
C ALA A 90 -25.66 -8.26 -4.82
N ILE A 91 -26.85 -7.66 -4.71
CA ILE A 91 -27.84 -8.04 -3.70
C ILE A 91 -28.44 -9.42 -3.96
N GLU A 92 -28.58 -9.81 -5.24
CA GLU A 92 -29.01 -11.17 -5.59
C GLU A 92 -27.90 -12.19 -5.34
N ALA A 93 -26.63 -11.85 -5.62
CA ALA A 93 -25.50 -12.67 -5.23
C ALA A 93 -25.41 -12.84 -3.70
N PHE A 94 -25.58 -11.77 -2.94
CA PHE A 94 -25.66 -11.80 -1.48
C PHE A 94 -26.75 -12.76 -0.97
N ARG A 95 -27.98 -12.66 -1.51
CA ARG A 95 -29.11 -13.52 -1.11
C ARG A 95 -28.88 -15.00 -1.44
N ALA A 96 -28.13 -15.28 -2.50
CA ALA A 96 -27.75 -16.63 -2.89
C ALA A 96 -26.51 -17.15 -2.15
N SER A 97 -25.87 -16.34 -1.31
CA SER A 97 -24.62 -16.65 -0.61
C SER A 97 -24.83 -16.95 0.87
N ARG A 98 -23.93 -17.73 1.46
CA ARG A 98 -23.93 -18.03 2.90
C ARG A 98 -23.10 -17.04 3.73
N ILE A 99 -23.77 -16.05 4.33
CA ILE A 99 -23.12 -15.07 5.21
C ILE A 99 -22.51 -15.74 6.43
N SER A 100 -21.24 -15.43 6.68
CA SER A 100 -20.44 -16.05 7.75
C SER A 100 -20.41 -15.20 9.01
N SER A 101 -20.23 -13.88 8.89
CA SER A 101 -20.25 -12.95 10.02
C SER A 101 -20.54 -11.51 9.57
N MET A 102 -21.03 -10.69 10.50
CA MET A 102 -21.20 -9.24 10.32
C MET A 102 -19.99 -8.44 10.81
N ASP A 103 -19.02 -9.08 11.46
CA ASP A 103 -17.78 -8.44 11.90
C ASP A 103 -16.73 -8.52 10.78
N PRO A 104 -16.41 -7.40 10.10
CA PRO A 104 -15.46 -7.43 9.00
C PRO A 104 -14.03 -7.72 9.45
N THR A 105 -13.71 -7.52 10.73
CA THR A 105 -12.35 -7.76 11.25
C THR A 105 -11.99 -9.24 11.30
N GLN A 106 -13.00 -10.12 11.20
CA GLN A 106 -12.86 -11.57 11.18
C GLN A 106 -12.79 -12.15 9.75
N ALA A 107 -12.96 -11.31 8.72
CA ALA A 107 -12.99 -11.77 7.35
C ALA A 107 -11.63 -12.35 6.94
N PRO A 108 -11.55 -13.59 6.43
CA PRO A 108 -10.32 -14.11 5.85
C PRO A 108 -10.03 -13.49 4.47
N THR A 109 -8.84 -13.73 3.94
CA THR A 109 -8.49 -13.34 2.56
C THR A 109 -9.47 -13.96 1.55
N GLY A 110 -9.83 -13.21 0.51
CA GLY A 110 -10.78 -13.63 -0.51
C GLY A 110 -12.25 -13.57 -0.10
N ALA A 111 -12.57 -13.13 1.12
CA ALA A 111 -13.97 -12.97 1.55
C ALA A 111 -14.67 -11.87 0.76
N PHE A 112 -15.91 -12.11 0.36
CA PHE A 112 -16.79 -11.12 -0.24
C PHE A 112 -17.51 -10.32 0.84
N HIS A 113 -17.37 -9.00 0.79
CA HIS A 113 -18.07 -8.06 1.64
C HIS A 113 -19.28 -7.50 0.90
N TRP A 114 -20.43 -7.41 1.58
CA TRP A 114 -21.70 -7.06 0.97
C TRP A 114 -22.30 -5.80 1.59
N TRP A 115 -22.94 -4.97 0.78
CA TRP A 115 -23.68 -3.80 1.22
C TRP A 115 -25.06 -3.71 0.60
N ASP A 116 -26.00 -3.22 1.40
CA ASP A 116 -27.29 -2.75 0.94
C ASP A 116 -27.18 -1.27 0.56
N ILE A 117 -27.28 -1.01 -0.74
CA ILE A 117 -27.25 0.31 -1.34
C ILE A 117 -27.94 0.27 -2.71
N GLY A 118 -28.90 1.19 -2.92
CA GLY A 118 -29.69 1.21 -4.15
C GLY A 118 -30.47 -0.08 -4.39
N ALA A 119 -30.85 -0.33 -5.65
CA ALA A 119 -31.58 -1.54 -6.02
C ALA A 119 -30.67 -2.78 -6.14
N ASP A 120 -29.39 -2.57 -6.48
CA ASP A 120 -28.48 -3.65 -6.89
C ASP A 120 -27.50 -4.09 -5.80
N GLY A 121 -27.39 -3.35 -4.70
CA GLY A 121 -26.39 -3.58 -3.65
C GLY A 121 -24.96 -3.32 -4.10
N HIS A 122 -23.99 -3.66 -3.26
CA HIS A 122 -22.57 -3.60 -3.60
C HIS A 122 -21.79 -4.80 -3.04
N VAL A 123 -20.70 -5.14 -3.70
CA VAL A 123 -19.79 -6.21 -3.28
C VAL A 123 -18.33 -5.86 -3.56
N GLY A 124 -17.43 -6.31 -2.71
CA GLY A 124 -15.98 -6.27 -2.92
C GLY A 124 -15.28 -7.47 -2.26
N ALA A 125 -14.05 -7.77 -2.68
CA ALA A 125 -13.28 -8.92 -2.19
C ALA A 125 -12.15 -8.47 -1.25
N ASP A 126 -12.04 -9.08 -0.08
CA ASP A 126 -10.95 -8.83 0.86
C ASP A 126 -9.63 -9.36 0.31
N LEU A 127 -8.63 -8.48 0.19
CA LEU A 127 -7.32 -8.85 -0.34
C LEU A 127 -6.37 -9.35 0.74
N ASN A 128 -6.51 -8.91 1.99
CA ASN A 128 -5.54 -9.18 3.06
C ASN A 128 -6.19 -9.68 4.36
N GLY A 129 -7.51 -9.90 4.36
CA GLY A 129 -8.31 -10.17 5.54
C GLY A 129 -8.60 -8.92 6.37
N GLY A 130 -9.61 -9.05 7.23
CA GLY A 130 -9.98 -8.08 8.25
C GLY A 130 -10.74 -6.86 7.75
N GLY A 131 -11.20 -6.86 6.49
CA GLY A 131 -12.01 -5.80 5.87
C GLY A 131 -11.26 -4.49 5.63
N GLY A 132 -9.93 -4.48 5.81
CA GLY A 132 -9.13 -3.26 5.68
C GLY A 132 -8.76 -2.92 4.24
N THR A 133 -8.66 -3.92 3.38
CA THR A 133 -8.21 -3.75 1.99
C THR A 133 -9.12 -4.55 1.07
N VAL A 134 -10.24 -3.95 0.68
CA VAL A 134 -11.29 -4.60 -0.12
C VAL A 134 -11.23 -4.08 -1.55
N PHE A 135 -11.04 -4.99 -2.50
CA PHE A 135 -11.03 -4.73 -3.93
C PHE A 135 -12.45 -4.58 -4.46
N MET A 136 -12.72 -3.48 -5.15
CA MET A 136 -14.09 -3.11 -5.53
C MET A 136 -14.15 -2.23 -6.79
N ALA A 137 -15.34 -2.21 -7.39
CA ALA A 137 -15.66 -1.43 -8.58
C ALA A 137 -16.61 -0.27 -8.23
N THR A 138 -16.08 0.94 -8.08
CA THR A 138 -16.82 2.13 -7.65
C THR A 138 -15.98 3.39 -7.89
N ARG A 139 -16.61 4.57 -7.91
CA ARG A 139 -15.90 5.86 -7.79
C ARG A 139 -15.52 6.23 -6.35
N LYS A 140 -16.03 5.50 -5.36
CA LYS A 140 -15.78 5.76 -3.93
C LYS A 140 -14.57 4.96 -3.42
N LEU A 141 -13.43 5.13 -4.08
CA LEU A 141 -12.19 4.42 -3.76
C LEU A 141 -11.32 5.23 -2.82
N ALA A 142 -10.66 4.56 -1.87
CA ALA A 142 -9.58 5.14 -1.09
C ALA A 142 -8.29 5.20 -1.91
N GLN A 143 -8.07 4.20 -2.76
CA GLN A 143 -6.97 4.16 -3.71
C GLN A 143 -7.49 3.66 -5.07
N SER A 144 -7.33 4.49 -6.09
CA SER A 144 -7.69 4.13 -7.45
C SER A 144 -6.55 3.42 -8.17
N TRP A 145 -6.87 2.35 -8.87
CA TRP A 145 -5.96 1.57 -9.71
C TRP A 145 -6.34 1.60 -11.19
N GLY A 146 -7.41 2.30 -11.55
CA GLY A 146 -7.93 2.46 -12.91
C GLY A 146 -9.19 3.34 -12.94
N ASP A 147 -10.03 3.19 -13.96
CA ASP A 147 -11.32 3.88 -14.05
C ASP A 147 -12.37 3.16 -13.20
N ALA A 148 -12.57 3.67 -11.98
CA ALA A 148 -13.51 3.16 -10.98
C ALA A 148 -13.23 1.71 -10.53
N ILE A 149 -11.95 1.33 -10.49
CA ILE A 149 -11.45 0.05 -9.96
C ILE A 149 -10.29 0.31 -9.02
N GLY A 150 -10.28 -0.34 -7.86
CA GLY A 150 -9.25 -0.15 -6.85
C GLY A 150 -9.69 -0.70 -5.50
N VAL A 151 -9.22 -0.06 -4.42
CA VAL A 151 -9.52 -0.51 -3.06
C VAL A 151 -10.15 0.57 -2.19
N ASN A 152 -10.94 0.10 -1.24
CA ASN A 152 -11.35 0.85 -0.05
C ASN A 152 -11.41 -0.14 1.13
N SER A 153 -11.63 0.35 2.34
CA SER A 153 -11.96 -0.51 3.49
C SER A 153 -13.47 -0.66 3.64
N VAL A 154 -13.91 -1.65 4.42
CA VAL A 154 -15.34 -1.82 4.71
C VAL A 154 -15.93 -0.57 5.37
N HIS A 155 -15.20 -0.05 6.35
CA HIS A 155 -15.61 1.15 7.08
C HIS A 155 -15.56 2.39 6.18
N GLY A 156 -14.48 2.57 5.42
CA GLY A 156 -14.29 3.72 4.53
C GLY A 156 -15.33 3.79 3.44
N TYR A 157 -15.68 2.67 2.82
CA TYR A 157 -16.76 2.61 1.83
C TYR A 157 -18.12 2.92 2.45
N SER A 158 -18.45 2.30 3.59
CA SER A 158 -19.74 2.53 4.28
C SER A 158 -19.90 4.00 4.69
N ALA A 159 -18.85 4.62 5.23
CA ALA A 159 -18.86 6.03 5.61
C ALA A 159 -19.01 6.97 4.40
N ALA A 160 -18.33 6.67 3.29
CA ALA A 160 -18.35 7.52 2.09
C ALA A 160 -19.67 7.45 1.30
N THR A 161 -20.48 6.43 1.52
CA THR A 161 -21.69 6.13 0.73
C THR A 161 -22.97 6.18 1.56
N GLY A 162 -22.87 6.01 2.89
CA GLY A 162 -24.03 5.74 3.75
C GLY A 162 -24.59 4.32 3.58
N ALA A 163 -23.93 3.45 2.82
CA ALA A 163 -24.37 2.08 2.58
C ALA A 163 -24.40 1.27 3.88
N ARG A 164 -25.42 0.41 4.03
CA ARG A 164 -25.53 -0.47 5.19
C ARG A 164 -24.75 -1.75 4.93
N TYR A 165 -23.73 -2.01 5.75
CA TYR A 165 -22.94 -3.24 5.66
C TYR A 165 -23.79 -4.46 6.05
N LEU A 166 -23.74 -5.51 5.23
CA LEU A 166 -24.53 -6.73 5.37
C LEU A 166 -23.73 -7.93 5.90
N GLY A 167 -22.41 -7.79 6.02
CA GLY A 167 -21.51 -8.85 6.46
C GLY A 167 -20.62 -9.38 5.34
N TRP A 168 -19.90 -10.46 5.63
CA TRP A 168 -19.00 -11.12 4.68
C TRP A 168 -19.31 -12.60 4.51
N SER A 169 -18.87 -13.14 3.39
CA SER A 169 -19.02 -14.55 3.00
C SER A 169 -17.79 -15.01 2.22
N MET A 170 -17.32 -16.24 2.43
CA MET A 170 -16.38 -16.89 1.50
C MET A 170 -17.07 -17.40 0.23
N ASP A 171 -18.39 -17.53 0.30
CA ASP A 171 -19.27 -17.99 -0.76
C ASP A 171 -19.84 -16.79 -1.54
N TYR A 172 -19.73 -16.84 -2.87
CA TYR A 172 -20.40 -15.97 -3.82
C TYR A 172 -21.34 -16.85 -4.65
N ALA A 173 -22.56 -17.09 -4.18
CA ALA A 173 -23.57 -17.86 -4.88
C ALA A 173 -23.07 -19.24 -5.41
N GLY A 174 -22.27 -19.94 -4.61
CA GLY A 174 -21.60 -21.20 -4.91
C GLY A 174 -20.15 -21.08 -5.41
N GLY A 175 -19.68 -19.87 -5.72
CA GLY A 175 -18.30 -19.59 -6.16
C GLY A 175 -17.38 -19.16 -5.01
N HIS A 176 -16.08 -19.38 -5.16
CA HIS A 176 -15.06 -18.94 -4.20
C HIS A 176 -13.80 -18.45 -4.92
N ILE A 177 -13.08 -17.52 -4.30
CA ILE A 177 -11.79 -17.05 -4.80
C ILE A 177 -10.70 -18.08 -4.46
N ALA A 178 -10.03 -18.62 -5.48
CA ALA A 178 -8.89 -19.51 -5.30
C ALA A 178 -7.77 -18.84 -4.49
N GLY A 179 -7.19 -19.58 -3.54
CA GLY A 179 -6.17 -19.08 -2.62
C GLY A 179 -6.72 -18.24 -1.45
N GLY A 180 -8.05 -18.14 -1.31
CA GLY A 180 -8.71 -17.47 -0.19
C GLY A 180 -8.87 -18.37 1.04
N GLY A 181 -9.23 -17.76 2.16
CA GLY A 181 -9.50 -18.44 3.43
C GLY A 181 -8.39 -18.33 4.46
N ALA A 182 -7.27 -17.68 4.14
CA ALA A 182 -6.27 -17.38 5.15
C ALA A 182 -6.89 -16.45 6.20
N PRO A 183 -6.81 -16.77 7.50
CA PRO A 183 -7.43 -15.94 8.53
C PRO A 183 -6.86 -14.52 8.44
N PRO A 184 -7.65 -13.50 8.84
CA PRO A 184 -7.10 -12.16 8.97
C PRO A 184 -5.86 -12.24 9.86
N PRO A 185 -4.84 -11.38 9.65
CA PRO A 185 -3.72 -11.29 10.56
C PRO A 185 -4.29 -11.11 11.97
N THR A 186 -4.19 -12.16 12.79
CA THR A 186 -4.64 -12.11 14.17
C THR A 186 -3.88 -10.98 14.85
N SER A 187 -4.45 -10.37 15.89
CA SER A 187 -3.86 -9.30 16.69
C SER A 187 -2.49 -9.60 17.35
N GLY A 188 -1.77 -10.64 16.92
CA GLY A 188 -0.33 -10.81 17.04
C GLY A 188 0.41 -10.19 15.85
N GLY A 189 0.74 -8.90 15.97
CA GLY A 189 1.72 -8.18 15.15
C GLY A 189 1.37 -8.00 13.67
N LEU A 190 0.88 -6.81 13.29
CA LEU A 190 0.94 -6.40 11.88
C LEU A 190 2.36 -6.65 11.34
N PRO A 191 2.57 -7.11 10.09
CA PRO A 191 3.90 -7.21 9.50
C PRO A 191 4.66 -5.88 9.59
N GLN A 192 5.99 -5.89 9.70
CA GLN A 192 6.78 -4.65 9.65
C GLN A 192 6.53 -3.93 8.32
N THR A 193 6.48 -2.60 8.35
CA THR A 193 6.38 -1.81 7.13
C THR A 193 7.77 -1.57 6.54
N THR A 194 7.90 -1.66 5.22
CA THR A 194 9.13 -1.34 4.48
C THR A 194 9.41 0.16 4.44
N THR A 195 8.40 0.98 4.77
CA THR A 195 8.48 2.45 4.77
C THR A 195 9.65 2.99 5.58
N GLU A 196 10.14 2.28 6.59
CA GLU A 196 11.34 2.69 7.33
C GLU A 196 12.62 2.72 6.47
N TYR A 197 12.67 1.88 5.43
CA TYR A 197 13.81 1.73 4.52
C TYR A 197 13.62 2.54 3.24
N ASP A 198 12.48 2.40 2.57
CA ASP A 198 12.21 3.00 1.26
C ASP A 198 11.61 4.41 1.34
N GLY A 199 10.95 4.76 2.45
CA GLY A 199 10.21 6.01 2.63
C GLY A 199 8.92 6.11 1.82
N ILE A 200 8.40 5.00 1.31
CA ILE A 200 7.17 4.89 0.52
C ILE A 200 6.05 4.39 1.45
N PRO A 201 5.03 5.21 1.75
CA PRO A 201 3.91 4.78 2.58
C PRO A 201 3.02 3.74 1.88
N GLY A 202 2.78 2.62 2.54
CA GLY A 202 1.84 1.57 2.10
C GLY A 202 0.72 1.28 3.11
N PRO A 203 -0.21 0.36 2.80
CA PRO A 203 -1.31 0.02 3.70
C PRO A 203 -0.86 -0.48 5.08
N ILE A 204 0.22 -1.26 5.16
CA ILE A 204 0.76 -1.78 6.43
C ILE A 204 1.29 -0.65 7.31
N TYR A 205 2.00 0.32 6.71
CA TYR A 205 2.45 1.53 7.39
C TYR A 205 1.29 2.26 8.08
N TYR A 206 0.19 2.48 7.36
CA TYR A 206 -0.97 3.17 7.91
C TYR A 206 -1.74 2.32 8.94
N LYS A 207 -1.88 1.00 8.75
CA LYS A 207 -2.48 0.11 9.77
C LYS A 207 -1.69 0.15 11.06
N ARG A 208 -0.36 0.15 10.98
CA ARG A 208 0.52 0.28 12.15
C ARG A 208 0.35 1.63 12.83
N ILE A 209 0.32 2.73 12.07
CA ILE A 209 0.02 4.06 12.61
C ILE A 209 -1.31 4.07 13.35
N GLN A 210 -2.39 3.59 12.73
CA GLN A 210 -3.74 3.57 13.33
C GLN A 210 -3.79 2.72 14.60
N THR A 211 -3.09 1.59 14.62
CA THR A 211 -3.02 0.70 15.79
C THR A 211 -2.28 1.37 16.94
N VAL A 212 -1.09 1.92 16.69
CA VAL A 212 -0.31 2.66 17.68
C VAL A 212 -1.10 3.89 18.16
N ALA A 213 -1.79 4.57 17.25
CA ALA A 213 -2.62 5.72 17.56
C ALA A 213 -3.82 5.39 18.43
N ARG A 214 -4.43 4.22 18.25
CA ARG A 214 -5.54 3.80 19.11
C ARG A 214 -5.05 3.51 20.52
N ARG A 215 -3.90 2.85 20.63
CA ARG A 215 -3.27 2.53 21.92
C ARG A 215 -2.82 3.78 22.67
N ASP A 216 -2.15 4.71 21.98
CA ASP A 216 -1.35 5.76 22.64
C ASP A 216 -1.95 7.17 22.50
N TYR A 217 -2.88 7.38 21.56
CA TYR A 217 -3.27 8.73 21.13
C TYR A 217 -4.79 8.94 20.97
N GLY A 218 -5.61 7.97 21.40
CA GLY A 218 -7.08 8.08 21.41
C GLY A 218 -7.71 8.01 20.02
N TYR A 219 -7.08 7.35 19.06
CA TYR A 219 -7.60 7.23 17.69
C TYR A 219 -8.85 6.33 17.64
N THR A 220 -9.97 6.91 17.20
CA THR A 220 -11.29 6.26 17.12
C THR A 220 -11.70 5.80 15.71
N GLY A 221 -10.91 6.14 14.67
CA GLY A 221 -11.15 5.66 13.30
C GLY A 221 -10.88 4.16 13.14
N PRO A 222 -11.06 3.56 11.95
CA PRO A 222 -10.76 2.13 11.69
C PRO A 222 -9.24 1.82 11.62
N ILE A 223 -8.83 0.56 11.85
CA ILE A 223 -7.47 0.07 11.47
C ILE A 223 -7.60 -0.61 10.12
N ASP A 224 -7.48 0.16 9.06
CA ASP A 224 -7.70 -0.30 7.70
C ASP A 224 -6.56 0.02 6.73
N GLY A 225 -5.59 0.84 7.14
CA GLY A 225 -4.50 1.29 6.29
C GLY A 225 -4.90 2.43 5.35
N VAL A 226 -6.10 2.98 5.51
CA VAL A 226 -6.59 4.11 4.73
C VAL A 226 -6.21 5.41 5.44
N THR A 227 -5.68 6.35 4.65
CA THR A 227 -5.29 7.66 5.15
C THR A 227 -6.49 8.60 5.21
N GLY A 228 -6.64 9.28 6.34
CA GLY A 228 -7.58 10.37 6.56
C GLY A 228 -7.05 11.34 7.61
N PRO A 229 -7.73 12.46 7.89
CA PRO A 229 -7.22 13.51 8.77
C PRO A 229 -6.76 13.01 10.16
N ASN A 230 -7.47 12.04 10.73
CA ASN A 230 -7.08 11.45 12.02
C ASN A 230 -5.83 10.55 11.91
N THR A 231 -5.66 9.85 10.78
CA THR A 231 -4.47 9.02 10.51
C THR A 231 -3.24 9.91 10.27
N GLU A 232 -3.41 11.03 9.56
CA GLU A 232 -2.36 12.03 9.33
C GLU A 232 -1.93 12.69 10.64
N LYS A 233 -2.89 13.13 11.46
CA LYS A 233 -2.63 13.66 12.79
C LYS A 233 -1.87 12.65 13.66
N ALA A 234 -2.28 11.38 13.61
CA ALA A 234 -1.61 10.30 14.32
C ALA A 234 -0.16 10.09 13.84
N ARG A 235 0.08 10.09 12.53
CA ARG A 235 1.44 10.01 11.96
C ARG A 235 2.33 11.09 12.56
N VAL A 236 1.90 12.35 12.51
CA VAL A 236 2.66 13.49 13.04
C VAL A 236 2.97 13.32 14.53
N ARG A 237 1.97 12.91 15.33
CA ARG A 237 2.16 12.70 16.78
C ARG A 237 3.12 11.57 17.11
N ILE A 238 3.07 10.48 16.35
CA ILE A 238 3.99 9.32 16.50
C ILE A 238 5.41 9.71 16.10
N THR A 239 5.58 10.37 14.97
CA THR A 239 6.88 10.89 14.52
C THR A 239 7.44 11.88 15.54
N ALA A 240 6.63 12.83 16.01
CA ALA A 240 7.04 13.80 17.01
C ALA A 240 7.48 13.15 18.34
N ARG A 241 6.82 12.07 18.77
CA ARG A 241 7.29 11.28 19.93
C ARG A 241 8.67 10.68 19.68
N GLU A 242 8.91 10.11 18.50
CA GLU A 242 10.23 9.56 18.14
C GLU A 242 11.30 10.64 18.09
N LEU A 243 10.98 11.81 17.51
CA LEU A 243 11.86 12.97 17.53
C LEU A 243 12.16 13.41 18.97
N ASN A 244 11.14 13.58 19.82
CA ASN A 244 11.31 14.05 21.19
C ASN A 244 12.14 13.07 22.06
N ARG A 245 12.10 11.76 21.77
CA ARG A 245 12.91 10.74 22.46
C ARG A 245 14.40 10.82 22.15
N ARG A 246 14.78 11.35 20.99
CA ARG A 246 16.18 11.42 20.52
C ARG A 246 16.96 12.63 21.05
N GLY A 247 16.40 13.39 22.00
CA GLY A 247 17.02 14.58 22.59
C GLY A 247 17.10 15.78 21.63
N GLY A 248 17.30 17.00 22.13
CA GLY A 248 17.26 18.26 21.35
C GLY A 248 15.94 19.03 21.51
N PRO A 249 15.69 20.07 20.70
CA PRO A 249 14.51 20.91 20.85
C PRO A 249 13.21 20.11 20.75
N ARG A 250 12.37 20.21 21.79
CA ARG A 250 11.06 19.55 21.85
C ARG A 250 10.10 20.21 20.86
N THR A 251 9.33 19.40 20.15
CA THR A 251 8.21 19.87 19.33
C THR A 251 6.86 19.55 20.01
N SER A 252 5.90 20.49 19.95
CA SER A 252 4.52 20.31 20.42
C SER A 252 3.66 19.43 19.50
N ALA A 253 4.20 19.07 18.33
CA ALA A 253 3.52 18.21 17.36
C ALA A 253 3.15 16.84 17.93
N GLN A 254 3.76 16.42 19.05
CA GLN A 254 3.40 15.20 19.77
C GLN A 254 2.01 15.31 20.42
N GLU A 255 1.65 16.50 20.89
CA GLU A 255 0.38 16.81 21.54
C GLU A 255 -0.70 17.15 20.52
N ASP A 256 -0.43 18.15 19.67
CA ASP A 256 -1.42 18.77 18.78
C ASP A 256 -1.51 18.11 17.39
N GLY A 257 -0.46 17.37 16.98
CA GLY A 257 -0.37 16.79 15.64
C GLY A 257 -0.16 17.80 14.52
N ILE A 258 0.29 19.02 14.84
CA ILE A 258 0.51 20.12 13.90
C ILE A 258 2.03 20.31 13.70
N PRO A 259 2.55 20.07 12.49
CA PRO A 259 3.99 20.15 12.25
C PRO A 259 4.45 21.61 12.08
N GLY A 260 5.06 22.17 13.13
CA GLY A 260 5.70 23.50 13.11
C GLY A 260 7.16 23.49 12.65
N LYS A 261 7.81 24.67 12.60
CA LYS A 261 9.22 24.81 12.18
C LYS A 261 10.16 23.88 12.94
N VAL A 262 9.98 23.76 14.26
CA VAL A 262 10.78 22.85 15.10
C VAL A 262 10.60 21.40 14.66
N TYR A 263 9.37 20.95 14.39
CA TYR A 263 9.10 19.59 13.89
C TYR A 263 9.89 19.32 12.61
N TRP A 264 9.80 20.21 11.62
CA TRP A 264 10.47 20.00 10.33
C TRP A 264 11.99 20.05 10.43
N THR A 265 12.56 20.99 11.20
CA THR A 265 14.00 21.02 11.45
C THR A 265 14.46 19.71 12.11
N ARG A 266 13.65 19.16 13.02
CA ARG A 266 13.93 17.89 13.69
C ARG A 266 13.82 16.69 12.74
N VAL A 267 12.80 16.64 11.88
CA VAL A 267 12.68 15.62 10.82
C VAL A 267 13.91 15.64 9.91
N GLN A 268 14.36 16.80 9.46
CA GLN A 268 15.55 16.93 8.60
C GLN A 268 16.83 16.50 9.32
N THR A 269 16.98 16.88 10.59
CA THR A 269 18.17 16.54 11.39
C THR A 269 18.23 15.05 11.69
N VAL A 270 17.15 14.47 12.25
CA VAL A 270 17.07 13.03 12.55
C VAL A 270 17.06 12.20 11.28
N GLY A 271 16.44 12.74 10.22
CA GLY A 271 16.38 12.12 8.90
C GLY A 271 17.74 11.84 8.28
N ARG A 272 18.82 12.52 8.72
CA ARG A 272 20.20 12.20 8.27
C ARG A 272 20.56 10.75 8.54
N SER A 273 20.13 10.19 9.69
CA SER A 273 20.31 8.77 10.03
C SER A 273 19.46 7.82 9.18
N PHE A 274 18.52 8.34 8.39
CA PHE A 274 17.63 7.61 7.49
C PHE A 274 17.93 7.91 6.00
N GLY A 275 19.07 8.56 5.71
CA GLY A 275 19.53 8.89 4.36
C GLY A 275 19.00 10.22 3.80
N TYR A 276 18.53 11.14 4.63
CA TYR A 276 18.18 12.50 4.19
C TYR A 276 19.44 13.26 3.75
N THR A 277 19.39 13.87 2.56
CA THR A 277 20.51 14.64 1.98
C THR A 277 20.20 16.13 1.78
N GLY A 278 19.00 16.59 2.10
CA GLY A 278 18.57 17.99 1.93
C GLY A 278 19.06 18.96 3.03
N PRO A 279 18.77 20.26 2.88
CA PRO A 279 19.13 21.28 3.87
C PRO A 279 18.39 21.08 5.21
N ILE A 280 18.97 21.60 6.29
CA ILE A 280 18.30 21.68 7.60
C ILE A 280 17.82 23.12 7.79
N ASP A 281 16.64 23.43 7.26
CA ASP A 281 16.07 24.80 7.19
C ASP A 281 14.67 24.91 7.85
N GLY A 282 14.08 23.79 8.26
CA GLY A 282 12.72 23.71 8.79
C GLY A 282 11.62 23.88 7.75
N ILE A 283 11.94 23.82 6.46
CA ILE A 283 10.99 23.93 5.34
C ILE A 283 10.83 22.55 4.69
N PRO A 284 9.64 21.93 4.73
CA PRO A 284 9.46 20.59 4.18
C PRO A 284 9.43 20.60 2.65
N GLY A 285 10.37 19.88 2.04
CA GLY A 285 10.34 19.49 0.62
C GLY A 285 10.15 17.97 0.45
N PRO A 286 10.14 17.44 -0.79
CA PRO A 286 9.93 16.02 -1.06
C PRO A 286 10.84 15.08 -0.25
N ASN A 287 12.14 15.43 -0.14
CA ASN A 287 13.09 14.65 0.66
C ASN A 287 12.77 14.70 2.17
N THR A 288 12.21 15.80 2.66
CA THR A 288 11.83 15.96 4.07
C THR A 288 10.63 15.07 4.39
N TYR A 289 9.62 15.00 3.52
CA TYR A 289 8.48 14.08 3.68
C TYR A 289 8.92 12.62 3.62
N LYS A 290 9.81 12.28 2.68
CA LYS A 290 10.38 10.93 2.61
C LYS A 290 11.08 10.55 3.92
N ALA A 291 11.88 11.47 4.49
CA ALA A 291 12.52 11.27 5.78
C ALA A 291 11.51 11.12 6.92
N GLU A 292 10.45 11.93 6.94
CA GLU A 292 9.36 11.82 7.91
C GLU A 292 8.72 10.42 7.88
N HIS A 293 8.41 9.91 6.69
CA HIS A 293 7.84 8.58 6.50
C HIS A 293 8.78 7.48 6.99
N LYS A 294 10.08 7.57 6.71
CA LYS A 294 11.07 6.62 7.24
C LYS A 294 11.13 6.62 8.76
N ILE A 295 11.19 7.80 9.38
CA ILE A 295 11.21 7.94 10.85
C ILE A 295 9.94 7.37 11.47
N CYS A 296 8.78 7.66 10.87
CA CYS A 296 7.51 7.13 11.35
C CYS A 296 7.44 5.61 11.18
N GLY A 297 7.88 5.09 10.03
CA GLY A 297 7.98 3.65 9.74
C GLY A 297 8.79 2.93 10.81
N TYR A 298 9.97 3.47 11.14
CA TYR A 298 10.83 2.97 12.21
C TYR A 298 10.12 2.97 13.58
N ALA A 299 9.44 4.08 13.91
CA ALA A 299 8.75 4.23 15.18
C ALA A 299 7.60 3.22 15.32
N VAL A 300 6.83 2.98 14.25
CA VAL A 300 5.71 2.03 14.28
C VAL A 300 6.14 0.58 14.12
N ASN A 301 7.31 0.29 13.53
CA ASN A 301 7.89 -1.05 13.48
C ASN A 301 8.28 -1.56 14.86
N ARG A 302 8.82 -0.68 15.72
CA ARG A 302 9.26 -0.98 17.09
C ARG A 302 8.15 -0.93 18.14
N ALA A 303 6.94 -0.55 17.76
CA ALA A 303 5.82 -0.39 18.69
C ALA A 303 5.01 -1.68 18.93
N PHE A 304 5.34 -2.74 18.18
CA PHE A 304 4.80 -4.09 18.22
C PHE A 304 5.93 -5.04 18.59
#